data_AF-A0A2Z4L7N5-F1
#
_entry.id   AF-A0A2Z4L7N5-F1
#
_cell.length_a   1.000
_cell.length_b   1.000
_cell.length_c   1.000
_cell.angle_alpha   90.00
_cell.angle_beta   90.00
_cell.angle_gamma   90.00
#
_symmetry.space_group_name_H-M   'P 1'
#
loop_
_entity.id
_entity.type
_entity.pdbx_description
1 polymer ?
#
loop_
_entity_poly.entity_id
_entity_poly.type
_entity_poly.pdbx_seq_one_letter_code
_entity_poly.pdbx_strand_id
1 'polypeptide(L)'
;MNDKITIKILIEWIGILVIFSIISAIGNVIGYHYPFIESLIGMLMLCGISLAGLIIERYVPWDIPSILYISLIGLILALPISPVSGTLIYYTSRVELISLTTVLLAYAGISMGKDLGDFKKVGVKGVVVTFFVIFGTYVGSALIAQVVLMFTGMI
;
A
#
# COMPACT_ATOMS: atom_id res chain seq x y z
N MET A 1 -7.63 13.45 -21.53
CA MET A 1 -9.02 12.97 -21.37
C MET A 1 -9.45 13.39 -19.97
N ASN A 2 -10.21 14.48 -19.87
CA ASN A 2 -10.35 15.28 -18.65
C ASN A 2 -11.48 14.73 -17.76
N ASP A 3 -11.22 13.62 -17.08
CA ASP A 3 -12.15 13.11 -16.07
C ASP A 3 -12.09 14.00 -14.83
N LYS A 4 -12.98 14.98 -14.78
CA LYS A 4 -13.23 15.76 -13.58
C LYS A 4 -13.53 14.79 -12.43
N ILE A 5 -12.79 14.93 -11.33
CA ILE A 5 -13.07 14.25 -10.06
C ILE A 5 -14.56 14.48 -9.74
N THR A 6 -15.35 13.43 -9.90
CA THR A 6 -16.77 13.48 -9.58
C THR A 6 -16.91 13.22 -8.09
N ILE A 7 -17.77 13.97 -7.41
CA ILE A 7 -18.02 13.86 -5.96
C ILE A 7 -18.27 12.40 -5.53
N LYS A 8 -18.93 11.60 -6.39
CA LYS A 8 -19.11 10.15 -6.19
C LYS A 8 -17.80 9.38 -6.02
N ILE A 9 -16.83 9.59 -6.90
CA ILE A 9 -15.53 8.88 -6.87
C ILE A 9 -14.78 9.23 -5.59
N LEU A 10 -14.82 10.51 -5.19
CA LEU A 10 -14.19 10.96 -3.96
C LEU A 10 -14.82 10.30 -2.72
N ILE A 11 -16.16 10.20 -2.70
CA ILE A 11 -16.90 9.52 -1.62
C ILE A 11 -16.55 8.02 -1.57
N GLU A 12 -16.45 7.36 -2.73
CA GLU A 12 -16.07 5.94 -2.79
C GLU A 12 -14.64 5.72 -2.26
N TRP A 13 -13.67 6.54 -2.67
CA TRP A 13 -12.29 6.44 -2.19
C TRP A 13 -12.21 6.65 -0.67
N ILE A 14 -12.85 7.70 -0.16
CA ILE A 14 -12.90 7.99 1.28
C ILE A 14 -13.57 6.83 2.02
N GLY A 15 -14.68 6.31 1.51
CA GLY A 15 -15.40 5.18 2.11
C GLY A 15 -14.52 3.94 2.23
N ILE A 16 -13.84 3.56 1.16
CA ILE A 16 -12.92 2.40 1.14
C ILE A 16 -11.76 2.62 2.13
N LEU A 17 -11.15 3.81 2.12
CA LEU A 17 -10.02 4.12 3.00
C LEU A 17 -10.39 4.14 4.49
N VAL A 18 -11.59 4.62 4.83
CA VAL A 18 -12.10 4.60 6.21
C VAL A 18 -12.36 3.17 6.66
N ILE A 19 -13.01 2.34 5.83
CA ILE A 19 -13.22 0.92 6.13
C ILE A 19 -11.88 0.22 6.34
N PHE A 20 -10.91 0.46 5.45
CA PHE A 20 -9.57 -0.11 5.53
C PHE A 20 -8.83 0.33 6.80
N SER A 21 -8.96 1.60 7.20
CA SER A 21 -8.38 2.13 8.44
C SER A 21 -8.94 1.45 9.68
N ILE A 22 -10.27 1.25 9.75
CA ILE A 22 -10.91 0.62 10.91
C ILE A 22 -10.48 -0.85 11.02
N ILE A 23 -10.54 -1.61 9.93
CA ILE A 23 -10.18 -3.03 9.94
C ILE A 23 -8.68 -3.19 10.25
N SER A 24 -7.82 -2.34 9.68
CA SER A 24 -6.39 -2.38 9.98
C SER A 24 -6.08 -1.98 11.42
N ALA A 25 -6.80 -1.02 12.00
CA ALA A 25 -6.63 -0.65 13.40
C ALA A 25 -7.01 -1.80 14.33
N ILE A 26 -8.09 -2.53 14.03
CA ILE A 26 -8.46 -3.76 14.76
C ILE A 26 -7.37 -4.82 14.59
N GLY A 27 -6.85 -5.02 13.37
CA GLY A 27 -5.75 -5.95 13.10
C GLY A 27 -4.49 -5.63 13.90
N ASN A 28 -4.14 -4.35 14.04
CA ASN A 28 -2.98 -3.91 14.83
C ASN A 28 -3.14 -4.17 16.33
N VAL A 29 -4.34 -3.99 16.89
CA VAL A 29 -4.61 -4.29 18.31
C VAL A 29 -4.50 -5.79 18.57
N ILE A 30 -5.07 -6.61 17.70
CA ILE A 30 -5.11 -8.07 17.87
C ILE A 30 -3.73 -8.70 17.62
N GLY A 31 -3.04 -8.27 16.56
CA GLY A 31 -1.79 -8.87 16.11
C GLY A 31 -0.55 -8.36 16.85
N TYR A 32 -0.54 -7.09 17.26
CA TYR A 32 0.67 -6.40 17.71
C TYR A 32 0.50 -5.64 19.03
N HIS A 33 -0.69 -5.70 19.65
CA HIS A 33 -1.01 -5.06 20.94
C HIS A 33 -0.77 -3.53 20.98
N TYR A 34 -0.72 -2.86 19.83
CA TYR A 34 -0.67 -1.40 19.79
C TYR A 34 -2.00 -0.79 20.23
N PRO A 35 -1.99 0.39 20.88
CA PRO A 35 -3.21 1.07 21.30
C PRO A 35 -4.05 1.49 20.09
N PHE A 36 -5.33 1.09 20.07
CA PHE A 36 -6.26 1.28 18.95
C PHE A 36 -6.30 2.72 18.42
N ILE A 37 -6.35 3.70 19.34
CA ILE A 37 -6.41 5.13 18.98
C ILE A 37 -5.16 5.56 18.21
N GLU A 38 -3.96 5.15 18.64
CA GLU A 38 -2.72 5.59 17.99
C GLU A 38 -2.59 4.96 16.61
N SER A 39 -2.88 3.67 16.48
CA SER A 39 -2.87 2.97 15.18
C SER A 39 -3.93 3.53 14.23
N LEU A 40 -5.11 3.92 14.74
CA LEU A 40 -6.15 4.54 13.93
C LEU A 40 -5.74 5.91 13.42
N ILE A 41 -5.12 6.74 14.27
CA ILE A 41 -4.58 8.05 13.87
C ILE A 41 -3.48 7.87 12.81
N GLY A 42 -2.58 6.90 13.01
CA GLY A 42 -1.56 6.55 12.03
C GLY A 42 -2.16 6.16 10.68
N MET A 43 -3.19 5.32 10.70
CA MET A 43 -3.89 4.90 9.47
C MET A 43 -4.62 6.05 8.79
N LEU A 44 -5.27 6.94 9.54
CA LEU A 44 -5.93 8.11 8.97
C LEU A 44 -4.91 9.05 8.29
N MET A 45 -3.71 9.20 8.86
CA MET A 45 -2.65 9.98 8.21
C MET A 45 -2.17 9.32 6.92
N LEU A 46 -1.95 8.00 6.91
CA LEU A 46 -1.62 7.26 5.68
C LEU A 46 -2.74 7.39 4.62
N CYS A 47 -4.01 7.32 5.04
CA CYS A 47 -5.15 7.54 4.16
C CYS A 47 -5.17 8.96 3.59
N GLY A 48 -4.89 9.98 4.41
CA GLY A 48 -4.77 11.37 3.95
C GLY A 48 -3.69 11.54 2.88
N ILE A 49 -2.52 10.91 3.07
CA ILE A 49 -1.42 10.91 2.09
C ILE A 49 -1.86 10.19 0.80
N SER A 50 -2.55 9.05 0.93
CA SER A 50 -3.04 8.29 -0.22
C SER A 50 -4.08 9.09 -1.03
N LEU A 51 -5.00 9.79 -0.37
CA LEU A 51 -5.98 10.67 -1.02
C LEU A 51 -5.29 11.80 -1.76
N ALA A 52 -4.32 12.47 -1.13
CA ALA A 52 -3.57 13.53 -1.79
C ALA A 52 -2.86 13.01 -3.05
N GLY A 53 -2.22 11.83 -2.98
CA GLY A 53 -1.55 11.22 -4.12
C GLY A 53 -2.50 10.81 -5.25
N LEU A 54 -3.67 10.24 -4.92
CA LEU A 54 -4.71 9.88 -5.90
C LEU A 54 -5.31 11.12 -6.59
N ILE A 55 -5.52 12.20 -5.83
CA ILE A 55 -6.00 13.47 -6.38
C ILE A 55 -4.95 14.04 -7.34
N ILE A 56 -3.68 14.07 -6.94
CA ILE A 56 -2.58 14.62 -7.75
C ILE A 56 -2.40 13.83 -9.04
N GLU A 57 -2.42 12.49 -8.99
CA GLU A 57 -2.36 11.66 -10.20
C GLU A 57 -3.43 12.07 -11.21
N ARG A 58 -4.67 12.31 -10.78
CA ARG A 58 -5.78 12.69 -11.68
C ARG A 58 -5.60 14.07 -12.31
N TYR A 59 -4.85 14.97 -11.67
CA TYR A 59 -4.57 16.30 -12.20
C TYR A 59 -3.35 16.33 -13.13
N VAL A 60 -2.44 15.36 -13.02
CA VAL A 60 -1.24 15.31 -13.85
C VAL A 60 -1.52 14.49 -15.13
N PRO A 61 -1.22 15.03 -16.33
CA PRO A 61 -1.53 14.37 -17.59
C PRO A 61 -0.57 13.22 -17.97
N TRP A 62 0.27 12.74 -17.04
CA TRP A 62 1.23 11.67 -17.28
C TRP A 62 0.70 10.34 -16.72
N ASP A 63 0.77 9.26 -17.52
CA ASP A 63 0.40 7.87 -17.14
C ASP A 63 1.41 7.25 -16.14
N ILE A 64 1.67 7.96 -15.06
CA ILE A 64 2.49 7.50 -13.95
C ILE A 64 1.56 6.85 -12.93
N PRO A 65 1.85 5.62 -12.46
CA PRO A 65 1.05 4.96 -11.44
C PRO A 65 0.85 5.84 -10.20
N SER A 66 -0.39 5.93 -9.70
CA SER A 66 -0.73 6.71 -8.48
C SER A 66 0.16 6.37 -7.28
N ILE A 67 0.56 5.09 -7.16
CA ILE A 67 1.45 4.62 -6.09
C ILE A 67 2.76 5.41 -6.02
N LEU A 68 3.28 5.88 -7.16
CA LEU A 68 4.51 6.68 -7.20
C LEU A 68 4.28 8.05 -6.55
N TYR A 69 3.19 8.74 -6.89
CA TYR A 69 2.86 10.02 -6.27
C TYR A 69 2.63 9.88 -4.76
N ILE A 70 1.88 8.85 -4.34
CA ILE A 70 1.65 8.55 -2.92
C ILE A 70 2.98 8.34 -2.20
N SER A 71 3.89 7.54 -2.76
CA SER A 71 5.21 7.27 -2.17
C SER A 71 6.10 8.52 -2.09
N LEU A 72 6.09 9.38 -3.11
CA LEU A 72 6.86 10.62 -3.14
C LEU A 72 6.34 11.62 -2.10
N ILE A 73 5.03 11.79 -1.99
CA ILE A 73 4.41 12.66 -0.98
C ILE A 73 4.71 12.13 0.42
N GLY A 74 4.55 10.83 0.63
CA GLY A 74 4.90 10.18 1.89
C GLY A 74 6.36 10.40 2.27
N LEU A 75 7.28 10.25 1.31
CA LEU A 75 8.71 10.49 1.51
C LEU A 75 8.98 11.95 1.90
N ILE A 76 8.44 12.91 1.17
CA ILE A 76 8.64 14.35 1.44
C ILE A 76 8.13 14.72 2.84
N LEU A 77 6.97 14.18 3.23
CA LEU A 77 6.39 14.43 4.55
C LEU A 77 7.15 13.75 5.69
N ALA A 78 7.80 12.61 5.42
CA ALA A 78 8.61 11.88 6.38
C ALA A 78 10.03 12.44 6.55
N LEU A 79 10.51 13.29 5.63
CA LEU A 79 11.82 13.93 5.77
C LEU A 79 11.86 14.81 7.03
N PRO A 80 12.98 14.83 7.78
CA PRO A 80 13.12 15.63 9.01
C PRO A 80 13.00 17.15 8.78
N ILE A 81 13.03 17.58 7.52
CA ILE A 81 12.83 18.97 7.09
C ILE A 81 11.34 19.38 7.16
N SER A 82 10.43 18.39 7.11
CA SER A 82 8.99 18.63 7.19
C SER A 82 8.55 18.89 8.64
N PRO A 83 7.77 19.96 8.92
CA PRO A 83 7.28 20.27 10.27
C PRO A 83 6.30 19.21 10.82
N VAL A 84 5.75 18.36 9.95
CA VAL A 84 4.79 17.30 10.30
C VAL A 84 5.49 15.96 10.53
N SER A 85 6.79 15.86 10.21
CA SER A 85 7.54 14.59 10.21
C SER A 85 7.53 13.86 11.56
N GLY A 86 7.78 14.57 12.67
CA GLY A 86 7.82 13.95 14.00
C GLY A 86 6.51 13.29 14.40
N THR A 87 5.39 14.01 14.23
CA THR A 87 4.04 13.49 14.50
C THR A 87 3.68 12.36 13.54
N LEU A 88 3.98 12.54 12.25
CA LEU A 88 3.69 11.54 11.23
C LEU A 88 4.40 10.22 11.53
N ILE A 89 5.72 10.25 11.73
CA ILE A 89 6.53 9.07 12.03
C ILE A 89 6.09 8.41 13.33
N TYR A 90 5.76 9.18 14.37
CA TYR A 90 5.30 8.64 15.64
C TYR A 90 4.07 7.74 15.46
N TYR A 91 3.01 8.26 14.83
CA TYR A 91 1.77 7.49 14.68
C TYR A 91 1.85 6.43 13.58
N THR A 92 2.60 6.66 12.49
CA THR A 92 2.75 5.64 11.43
C THR A 92 3.60 4.47 11.89
N SER A 93 4.55 4.67 12.81
CA SER A 93 5.31 3.56 13.43
C SER A 93 4.46 2.61 14.28
N ARG A 94 3.24 3.05 14.67
CA ARG A 94 2.24 2.26 15.39
C ARG A 94 1.27 1.53 14.44
N VAL A 95 1.55 1.56 13.14
CA VAL A 95 0.79 0.84 12.12
C VAL A 95 1.66 -0.28 11.57
N GLU A 96 1.28 -1.52 11.85
CA GLU A 96 2.00 -2.67 11.32
C GLU A 96 1.56 -3.03 9.91
N LEU A 97 2.56 -3.28 9.05
CA LEU A 97 2.33 -3.58 7.64
C LEU A 97 1.62 -4.92 7.44
N ILE A 98 1.87 -5.88 8.32
CA ILE A 98 1.28 -7.22 8.22
C ILE A 98 -0.24 -7.17 8.47
N SER A 99 -0.70 -6.30 9.37
CA SER A 99 -2.13 -6.05 9.55
C SER A 99 -2.77 -5.51 8.27
N LEU A 100 -2.08 -4.62 7.55
CA LEU A 100 -2.55 -4.08 6.26
C LEU A 100 -2.63 -5.17 5.19
N THR A 101 -1.60 -6.04 5.11
CA THR A 101 -1.61 -7.15 4.16
C THR A 101 -2.77 -8.12 4.40
N THR A 102 -3.22 -8.28 5.65
CA THR A 102 -4.35 -9.17 5.98
C THR A 102 -5.66 -8.66 5.37
N VAL A 103 -5.94 -7.36 5.48
CA VAL A 103 -7.15 -6.75 4.90
C VAL A 103 -7.09 -6.76 3.38
N LEU A 104 -5.90 -6.46 2.82
CA LEU A 104 -5.68 -6.46 1.38
C LEU A 104 -5.84 -7.87 0.80
N LEU A 105 -5.29 -8.88 1.47
CA LEU A 105 -5.40 -10.29 1.05
C LEU A 105 -6.83 -10.82 1.19
N ALA A 106 -7.57 -10.41 2.22
CA ALA A 106 -8.98 -10.74 2.36
C ALA A 106 -9.81 -10.15 1.21
N TYR A 107 -9.59 -8.88 0.87
CA TYR A 107 -10.26 -8.24 -0.28
C TYR A 107 -9.88 -8.91 -1.60
N ALA A 108 -8.59 -9.17 -1.83
CA ALA A 108 -8.11 -9.87 -3.01
C ALA A 108 -8.71 -11.29 -3.12
N GLY A 109 -8.80 -12.02 -2.00
CA GLY A 109 -9.41 -13.34 -1.94
C GLY A 109 -10.90 -13.32 -2.30
N ILE A 110 -11.67 -12.37 -1.75
CA ILE A 110 -13.09 -12.20 -2.09
C ILE A 110 -13.26 -11.81 -3.56
N SER A 111 -12.41 -10.90 -4.06
CA SER A 111 -12.41 -10.46 -5.46
C SER A 111 -12.10 -11.61 -6.42
N MET A 112 -11.07 -12.41 -6.14
CA MET A 112 -10.74 -13.61 -6.92
C MET A 112 -11.84 -14.68 -6.81
N GLY A 113 -12.49 -14.78 -5.65
CA GLY A 113 -13.61 -15.70 -5.41
C GLY A 113 -14.77 -15.49 -6.38
N LYS A 114 -15.02 -14.24 -6.79
CA LYS A 114 -16.06 -13.88 -7.76
C LYS A 114 -15.79 -14.45 -9.16
N ASP A 115 -14.52 -14.53 -9.55
CA ASP A 115 -14.08 -14.91 -10.90
C ASP A 115 -13.50 -16.34 -10.93
N LEU A 116 -13.96 -17.21 -10.03
CA LEU A 116 -13.48 -18.60 -9.86
C LEU A 116 -13.50 -19.43 -11.17
N GLY A 117 -14.46 -19.14 -12.06
CA GLY A 117 -14.59 -19.81 -13.35
C GLY A 117 -13.40 -19.57 -14.29
N ASP A 118 -12.84 -18.37 -14.29
CA ASP A 118 -11.67 -18.03 -15.10
C ASP A 118 -10.38 -18.56 -14.47
N PHE A 119 -10.31 -18.57 -13.13
CA PHE A 119 -9.23 -19.26 -12.41
C PHE A 119 -9.18 -20.77 -12.73
N LYS A 120 -10.32 -21.42 -12.92
CA LYS A 120 -10.36 -22.84 -13.31
C LYS A 120 -9.75 -23.09 -14.70
N LYS A 121 -9.87 -22.14 -15.63
CA LYS A 121 -9.26 -22.25 -16.97
C LYS A 121 -7.73 -22.10 -16.91
N VAL A 122 -7.24 -21.24 -16.02
CA VAL A 122 -5.79 -21.04 -15.79
C VAL A 122 -5.20 -22.21 -14.99
N GLY A 123 -5.92 -22.69 -13.96
CA GLY A 123 -5.64 -23.90 -13.19
C GLY A 123 -4.17 -24.06 -12.80
N VAL A 124 -3.62 -25.24 -13.12
CA VAL A 124 -2.25 -25.63 -12.77
C VAL A 124 -1.19 -24.71 -13.41
N LYS A 125 -1.47 -24.13 -14.59
CA LYS A 125 -0.53 -23.19 -15.22
C LYS A 125 -0.35 -21.93 -14.38
N GLY A 126 -1.41 -21.46 -13.72
CA GLY A 126 -1.35 -20.31 -12.82
C GLY A 126 -0.42 -20.56 -11.63
N VAL A 127 -0.50 -21.74 -11.01
CA VAL A 127 0.36 -22.11 -9.87
C VAL A 127 1.83 -22.06 -10.28
N VAL A 128 2.17 -22.66 -11.43
CA VAL A 128 3.55 -22.66 -11.95
C VAL A 128 4.03 -21.23 -12.22
N VAL A 129 3.23 -20.41 -12.90
CA VAL A 129 3.57 -19.01 -13.19
C VAL A 129 3.78 -18.23 -11.90
N THR A 130 2.91 -18.36 -10.90
CA THR A 130 3.06 -17.69 -9.59
C THR A 130 4.36 -18.08 -8.90
N PHE A 131 4.75 -19.36 -8.93
CA PHE A 131 6.04 -19.80 -8.38
C PHE A 131 7.22 -19.09 -9.06
N PHE A 132 7.25 -19.06 -10.40
CA PHE A 132 8.30 -18.37 -11.14
C PHE A 132 8.29 -16.85 -10.92
N VAL A 133 7.12 -16.23 -10.76
CA VAL A 133 7.00 -14.79 -10.48
C VAL A 133 7.54 -14.45 -9.10
N ILE A 134 7.14 -15.19 -8.06
CA ILE A 134 7.64 -14.98 -6.69
C ILE A 134 9.15 -15.23 -6.62
N PHE A 135 9.61 -16.34 -7.19
CA PHE A 135 11.04 -16.68 -7.25
C PHE A 135 11.84 -15.61 -8.00
N GLY A 136 11.38 -15.21 -9.19
CA GLY A 136 12.02 -14.19 -10.01
C GLY A 136 12.09 -12.83 -9.32
N THR A 137 11.01 -12.42 -8.63
CA THR A 137 10.99 -11.16 -7.88
C THR A 137 11.99 -11.19 -6.74
N TYR A 138 12.02 -12.28 -5.96
CA TYR A 138 12.94 -12.43 -4.84
C TYR A 138 14.40 -12.46 -5.29
N VAL A 139 14.74 -13.31 -6.28
CA VAL A 139 16.10 -13.45 -6.80
C VAL A 139 16.56 -12.17 -7.49
N GLY A 140 15.69 -11.51 -8.26
CA GLY A 140 16.00 -10.23 -8.90
C GLY A 140 16.32 -9.14 -7.87
N SER A 141 15.50 -9.00 -6.84
CA SER A 141 15.77 -8.06 -5.73
C SER A 141 17.07 -8.40 -4.99
N ALA A 142 17.33 -9.68 -4.72
CA ALA A 142 18.54 -10.13 -4.05
C ALA A 142 19.82 -9.85 -4.87
N LEU A 143 19.79 -10.08 -6.19
CA LEU A 143 20.89 -9.79 -7.09
C LEU A 143 21.22 -8.28 -7.12
N ILE A 144 20.19 -7.43 -7.26
CA ILE A 144 20.38 -5.98 -7.23
C ILE A 144 20.98 -5.56 -5.88
N ALA A 145 20.44 -6.06 -4.76
CA ALA A 145 20.97 -5.79 -3.44
C ALA A 145 22.45 -6.22 -3.33
N GLN A 146 22.79 -7.42 -3.78
CA GLN A 146 24.16 -7.94 -3.74
C GLN A 146 25.13 -7.08 -4.55
N VAL A 147 24.73 -6.67 -5.76
CA VAL A 147 25.55 -5.79 -6.61
C VAL A 147 25.78 -4.43 -5.93
N VAL A 148 24.72 -3.81 -5.40
CA VAL A 148 24.82 -2.52 -4.69
C VAL A 148 25.67 -2.64 -3.43
N LEU A 149 25.54 -3.72 -2.67
CA LEU A 149 26.31 -3.97 -1.45
C LEU A 149 27.80 -4.18 -1.75
N MET A 150 28.12 -4.89 -2.83
CA MET A 150 29.51 -5.07 -3.29
C MET A 150 30.12 -3.75 -3.77
N PHE A 151 29.36 -2.91 -4.48
CA PHE A 151 29.81 -1.57 -4.89
C PHE A 151 30.02 -0.61 -3.71
N THR A 152 29.21 -0.75 -2.65
CA THR A 152 29.32 0.08 -1.44
C THR A 152 30.30 -0.47 -0.41
N GLY A 153 30.89 -1.65 -0.65
CA GLY A 153 31.89 -2.27 0.21
C GLY A 153 31.34 -2.77 1.56
N MET A 154 30.02 -2.95 1.67
CA MET A 154 29.38 -3.50 2.87
C MET A 154 29.45 -5.04 2.94
N ILE A 155 29.80 -5.69 1.82
CA ILE A 155 30.11 -7.13 1.68
C ILE A 155 31.24 -7.28 0.66
#